data_AF-K1QJ73-F1
#
_entry.id   AF-K1QJ73-F1
#
_cell.length_a   1.000
_cell.length_b   1.000
_cell.length_c   1.000
_cell.angle_alpha   90.00
_cell.angle_beta   90.00
_cell.angle_gamma   90.00
#
_symmetry.space_group_name_H-M   'P 1'
#
loop_
_entity.id
_entity.type
_entity.pdbx_description
1 polymer ?
#
loop_
_entity_poly.entity_id
_entity_poly.type
_entity_poly.pdbx_seq_one_letter_code
_entity_poly.pdbx_strand_id
1 'polypeptide(L)'
;MGIQNITNKTENDVDIYTLNSLRAEFLTVNTVILGVYLVIGVLGNSLVFYIYKCCITKHRTDRFFIPYLAVSDALSCIVGSGFGLALNLLPIRFSGDALCKGLWFLTKWSTLVSALMLLLIAIERYKKVCKPFGPQMTPLAKQLSIIALFVLSAILTFPTVFFHGEISFPARGTSHLTGNFFSFDFHLLSLF
;
A
#
# COMPACT_ATOMS: atom_id res chain seq x y z
N MET A 1 -28.78 -43.62 -9.60
CA MET A 1 -28.06 -42.45 -10.15
C MET A 1 -28.57 -41.08 -9.69
N GLY A 2 -29.80 -40.94 -9.15
CA GLY A 2 -30.32 -39.61 -8.74
C GLY A 2 -29.88 -39.10 -7.36
N ILE A 3 -29.64 -39.98 -6.38
CA ILE A 3 -29.35 -39.58 -4.99
C ILE A 3 -27.97 -38.92 -4.87
N GLN A 4 -26.95 -39.48 -5.55
CA GLN A 4 -25.58 -38.92 -5.60
C GLN A 4 -25.53 -37.52 -6.21
N ASN A 5 -26.40 -37.20 -7.18
CA ASN A 5 -26.50 -35.86 -7.78
C ASN A 5 -27.18 -34.85 -6.86
N ILE A 6 -28.13 -35.31 -6.03
CA ILE A 6 -28.83 -34.46 -5.06
C ILE A 6 -27.93 -34.15 -3.86
N THR A 7 -27.20 -35.14 -3.33
CA THR A 7 -26.18 -34.90 -2.28
C THR A 7 -25.05 -34.02 -2.79
N ASN A 8 -24.51 -34.27 -3.99
CA ASN A 8 -23.49 -33.39 -4.59
C ASN A 8 -24.00 -31.95 -4.75
N LYS A 9 -25.24 -31.77 -5.22
CA LYS A 9 -25.79 -30.42 -5.40
C LYS A 9 -25.97 -29.69 -4.07
N THR A 10 -26.49 -30.38 -3.06
CA THR A 10 -26.74 -29.78 -1.74
C THR A 10 -25.43 -29.45 -1.01
N GLU A 11 -24.41 -30.30 -1.13
CA GLU A 11 -23.06 -30.08 -0.59
C GLU A 11 -22.37 -28.89 -1.26
N ASN A 12 -22.36 -28.85 -2.61
CA ASN A 12 -21.78 -27.72 -3.36
C ASN A 12 -22.52 -26.41 -3.11
N ASP A 13 -23.85 -26.43 -2.99
CA ASP A 13 -24.65 -25.23 -2.70
C ASP A 13 -24.29 -24.70 -1.30
N VAL A 14 -24.28 -25.54 -0.26
CA VAL A 14 -23.93 -25.15 1.13
C VAL A 14 -22.49 -24.63 1.25
N ASP A 15 -21.54 -25.23 0.55
CA ASP A 15 -20.15 -24.76 0.52
C ASP A 15 -20.02 -23.38 -0.12
N ILE A 16 -20.72 -23.13 -1.23
CA ILE A 16 -20.73 -21.82 -1.92
C ILE A 16 -21.36 -20.73 -1.05
N TYR A 17 -22.46 -21.02 -0.36
CA TYR A 17 -23.09 -20.05 0.56
C TYR A 17 -22.15 -19.70 1.72
N THR A 18 -21.51 -20.71 2.32
CA THR A 18 -20.59 -20.51 3.45
C THR A 18 -19.34 -19.73 3.03
N LEU A 19 -18.78 -20.04 1.87
CA LEU A 19 -17.63 -19.32 1.29
C LEU A 19 -18.00 -17.86 0.98
N ASN A 20 -19.19 -17.62 0.41
CA ASN A 20 -19.66 -16.26 0.10
C ASN A 20 -19.93 -15.44 1.36
N SER A 21 -20.50 -16.03 2.43
CA SER A 21 -20.71 -15.33 3.70
C SER A 21 -19.39 -14.98 4.38
N LEU A 22 -18.41 -15.90 4.40
CA LEU A 22 -17.07 -15.62 4.94
C LEU A 22 -16.36 -14.52 4.15
N ARG A 23 -16.46 -14.55 2.83
CA ARG A 23 -15.88 -13.52 1.96
C ARG A 23 -16.55 -12.16 2.20
N ALA A 24 -17.87 -12.11 2.29
CA ALA A 24 -18.60 -10.88 2.56
C ALA A 24 -18.23 -10.28 3.94
N GLU A 25 -18.12 -11.11 4.97
CA GLU A 25 -17.69 -10.68 6.31
C GLU A 25 -16.25 -10.12 6.26
N PHE A 26 -15.32 -10.84 5.63
CA PHE A 26 -13.93 -10.40 5.50
C PHE A 26 -13.79 -9.07 4.73
N LEU A 27 -14.51 -8.91 3.61
CA LEU A 27 -14.51 -7.65 2.84
C LEU A 27 -15.07 -6.49 3.67
N THR A 28 -16.12 -6.73 4.45
CA THR A 28 -16.75 -5.71 5.29
C THR A 28 -15.80 -5.27 6.40
N VAL A 29 -15.20 -6.22 7.12
CA VAL A 29 -14.21 -5.94 8.18
C VAL A 29 -12.99 -5.21 7.62
N ASN A 30 -12.45 -5.68 6.48
CA ASN A 30 -11.33 -5.02 5.80
C ASN A 30 -11.66 -3.57 5.43
N THR A 31 -12.85 -3.32 4.88
CA THR A 31 -13.29 -1.97 4.49
C THR A 31 -13.35 -1.03 5.70
N VAL A 32 -13.89 -1.51 6.83
CA VAL A 32 -13.97 -0.72 8.08
C VAL A 32 -12.56 -0.39 8.59
N ILE A 33 -11.67 -1.38 8.64
CA ILE A 33 -10.29 -1.19 9.12
C ILE A 33 -9.53 -0.20 8.21
N LEU A 34 -9.63 -0.35 6.90
CA LEU A 34 -9.01 0.56 5.93
C LEU A 34 -9.55 1.98 6.05
N GLY A 35 -10.85 2.15 6.30
CA GLY A 35 -11.46 3.46 6.52
C GLY A 35 -10.93 4.13 7.79
N VAL A 36 -10.85 3.39 8.90
CA VAL A 36 -10.28 3.89 10.16
C VAL A 36 -8.80 4.25 9.97
N TYR A 37 -8.03 3.40 9.30
CA TYR A 37 -6.61 3.66 9.02
C TYR A 37 -6.43 4.91 8.16
N LEU A 38 -7.26 5.10 7.14
CA LEU A 38 -7.24 6.29 6.29
C LEU A 38 -7.50 7.56 7.11
N VAL A 39 -8.52 7.56 7.95
CA VAL A 39 -8.89 8.72 8.79
C VAL A 39 -7.78 9.03 9.78
N ILE A 40 -7.32 8.04 10.56
CA ILE A 40 -6.28 8.23 11.57
C ILE A 40 -4.96 8.64 10.91
N GLY A 41 -4.57 7.97 9.82
CA GLY A 41 -3.33 8.24 9.10
C GLY A 41 -3.30 9.64 8.50
N VAL A 42 -4.38 10.07 7.83
CA VAL A 42 -4.44 11.41 7.23
C VAL A 42 -4.52 12.47 8.32
N LEU A 43 -5.36 12.32 9.33
CA LEU A 43 -5.48 13.31 10.41
C LEU A 43 -4.18 13.42 11.21
N GLY A 44 -3.58 12.30 11.59
CA GLY A 44 -2.34 12.25 12.36
C GLY A 44 -1.17 12.89 11.60
N ASN A 45 -0.94 12.49 10.36
CA ASN A 45 0.16 13.03 9.56
C ASN A 45 -0.06 14.51 9.17
N SER A 46 -1.30 14.91 8.89
CA SER A 46 -1.64 16.31 8.63
C SER A 46 -1.44 17.18 9.86
N LEU A 47 -1.79 16.68 11.05
CA LEU A 47 -1.56 17.37 12.32
C LEU A 47 -0.06 17.55 12.58
N VAL A 48 0.75 16.51 12.33
CA VAL A 48 2.23 16.61 12.45
C VAL A 48 2.75 17.69 11.50
N PHE A 49 2.30 17.70 10.24
CA PHE A 49 2.69 18.73 9.27
C PHE A 49 2.27 20.14 9.71
N TYR A 50 1.05 20.30 10.21
CA TYR A 50 0.51 21.56 10.71
C TYR A 50 1.30 22.09 11.92
N ILE A 51 1.49 21.25 12.95
CA ILE A 51 2.28 21.61 14.15
C ILE A 51 3.70 21.99 13.75
N TYR A 52 4.29 21.27 12.78
CA TYR A 52 5.64 21.57 12.32
C TYR A 52 5.72 22.96 11.67
N LYS A 53 4.76 23.28 10.78
CA LYS A 53 4.63 24.57 10.10
C LYS A 53 4.35 25.73 11.07
N CYS A 54 3.46 25.54 12.04
CA CYS A 54 3.01 26.60 12.93
C CYS A 54 3.92 26.82 14.15
N CYS A 55 4.45 25.76 14.76
CA CYS A 55 5.14 25.85 16.05
C CYS A 55 6.66 25.66 15.98
N ILE A 56 7.16 24.85 15.03
CA ILE A 56 8.56 24.38 15.03
C ILE A 56 9.45 25.13 14.05
N THR A 57 8.90 25.80 13.02
CA THR A 57 9.65 26.59 12.03
C THR A 57 10.61 27.62 12.63
N LYS A 58 10.39 28.07 13.87
CA LYS A 58 11.25 29.05 14.56
C LYS A 58 12.59 28.49 15.06
N HIS A 59 12.74 27.16 15.18
CA HIS A 59 13.97 26.50 15.67
C HIS A 59 14.60 25.53 14.66
N ARG A 60 15.48 26.09 13.81
CA ARG A 60 16.71 25.59 13.15
C ARG A 60 16.94 24.06 12.93
N THR A 61 17.26 23.75 11.66
CA THR A 61 18.22 22.75 11.10
C THR A 61 18.13 21.25 11.44
N ASP A 62 17.44 20.86 12.50
CA ASP A 62 17.59 19.51 13.05
C ASP A 62 16.48 18.51 12.70
N ARG A 63 15.40 18.99 12.09
CA ARG A 63 14.18 18.21 11.85
C ARG A 63 13.71 18.22 10.39
N PHE A 64 14.66 18.40 9.46
CA PHE A 64 14.38 18.48 8.02
C PHE A 64 13.56 17.28 7.49
N PHE A 65 13.74 16.08 8.03
CA PHE A 65 13.07 14.86 7.58
C PHE A 65 11.60 14.71 8.01
N ILE A 66 11.20 15.34 9.12
CA ILE A 66 9.86 15.19 9.71
C ILE A 66 8.73 15.61 8.74
N PRO A 67 8.80 16.78 8.07
CA PRO A 67 7.74 17.15 7.12
C PRO A 67 7.69 16.26 5.88
N TYR A 68 8.84 15.78 5.37
CA TYR A 68 8.86 14.85 4.23
C TYR A 68 8.25 13.49 4.60
N LEU A 69 8.53 13.01 5.81
CA LEU A 69 7.94 11.79 6.35
C LEU A 69 6.42 11.92 6.50
N ALA A 70 5.94 13.02 7.09
CA ALA A 70 4.50 13.26 7.25
C ALA A 70 3.75 13.32 5.90
N VAL A 71 4.34 13.95 4.87
CA VAL A 71 3.76 14.00 3.52
C VAL A 71 3.78 12.61 2.88
N SER A 72 4.89 11.88 3.00
CA SER A 72 5.01 10.51 2.48
C SER A 72 3.99 9.59 3.12
N ASP A 73 3.83 9.61 4.45
CA ASP A 73 2.88 8.76 5.17
C ASP A 73 1.43 9.10 4.85
N ALA A 74 1.09 10.39 4.74
CA ALA A 74 -0.25 10.79 4.30
C ALA A 74 -0.55 10.27 2.88
N LEU A 75 0.41 10.38 1.96
CA LEU A 75 0.28 9.84 0.60
C LEU A 75 0.15 8.31 0.62
N SER A 76 0.98 7.60 1.39
CA SER A 76 0.89 6.14 1.56
C SER A 76 -0.48 5.72 2.10
N CYS A 77 -1.02 6.45 3.07
CA CYS A 77 -2.34 6.17 3.64
C CYS A 77 -3.45 6.38 2.60
N ILE A 78 -3.43 7.50 1.88
CA ILE A 78 -4.41 7.81 0.83
C ILE A 78 -4.34 6.81 -0.31
N VAL A 79 -3.15 6.56 -0.84
CA VAL A 79 -2.96 5.66 -1.98
C VAL A 79 -3.24 4.23 -1.55
N GLY A 80 -2.64 3.73 -0.47
CA GLY A 80 -2.80 2.34 -0.04
C GLY A 80 -4.22 2.02 0.45
N SER A 81 -4.75 2.81 1.39
CA SER A 81 -6.08 2.53 1.94
C SER A 81 -7.20 2.97 1.02
N GLY A 82 -7.04 4.09 0.29
CA GLY A 82 -8.00 4.53 -0.71
C GLY A 82 -8.11 3.55 -1.88
N PHE A 83 -6.98 3.00 -2.34
CA PHE A 83 -6.99 1.94 -3.34
C PHE A 83 -7.61 0.64 -2.81
N GLY A 84 -7.29 0.25 -1.57
CA GLY A 84 -7.94 -0.90 -0.91
C GLY A 84 -9.46 -0.74 -0.80
N LEU A 85 -9.94 0.44 -0.41
CA LEU A 85 -11.38 0.77 -0.38
C LEU A 85 -11.99 0.76 -1.77
N ALA A 86 -11.31 1.31 -2.78
CA ALA A 86 -11.79 1.31 -4.16
C ALA A 86 -11.97 -0.13 -4.69
N LEU A 87 -11.03 -1.04 -4.38
CA LEU A 87 -11.16 -2.46 -4.73
C LEU A 87 -12.31 -3.16 -4.01
N ASN A 88 -12.61 -2.80 -2.75
CA ASN A 88 -13.70 -3.40 -1.99
C ASN A 88 -15.09 -2.87 -2.42
N LEU A 89 -15.19 -1.56 -2.74
CA LEU A 89 -16.46 -0.89 -3.04
C LEU A 89 -16.84 -0.93 -4.53
N LEU A 90 -15.87 -0.87 -5.44
CA LEU A 90 -16.07 -0.93 -6.89
C LEU A 90 -15.28 -2.09 -7.50
N PRO A 91 -15.81 -3.33 -7.45
CA PRO A 91 -15.22 -4.45 -8.19
C PRO A 91 -15.40 -4.34 -9.73
N ILE A 92 -15.88 -3.21 -10.26
CA ILE A 92 -16.37 -3.08 -11.63
C ILE A 92 -15.77 -1.83 -12.27
N ARG A 93 -14.96 -2.03 -13.33
CA ARG A 93 -14.52 -1.08 -14.37
C ARG A 93 -13.32 -0.15 -14.10
N PHE A 94 -12.17 -0.71 -13.71
CA PHE A 94 -10.90 -0.13 -14.14
C PHE A 94 -10.35 -0.98 -15.29
N SER A 95 -10.65 -0.61 -16.53
CA SER A 95 -9.93 -1.15 -17.70
C SER A 95 -8.60 -0.43 -17.79
N GLY A 96 -7.55 -0.97 -17.18
CA GLY A 96 -6.25 -0.32 -17.22
C GLY A 96 -5.18 -1.05 -16.42
N ASP A 97 -4.63 -2.13 -16.97
CA ASP A 97 -3.51 -2.90 -16.39
C ASP A 97 -2.35 -2.01 -15.92
N ALA A 98 -2.09 -0.91 -16.63
CA ALA A 98 -1.09 0.09 -16.25
C ALA A 98 -1.41 0.86 -14.96
N LEU A 99 -2.67 1.25 -14.73
CA LEU A 99 -3.09 1.94 -13.51
C LEU A 99 -3.03 0.99 -12.32
N CYS A 100 -3.41 -0.26 -12.53
CA CYS A 100 -3.45 -1.26 -11.48
C CYS A 100 -2.03 -1.64 -11.02
N LYS A 101 -1.12 -1.89 -11.97
CA LYS A 101 0.32 -2.04 -11.70
C LYS A 101 0.91 -0.81 -11.00
N GLY A 102 0.56 0.38 -11.49
CA GLY A 102 1.02 1.65 -10.92
C GLY A 102 0.58 1.86 -9.47
N LEU A 103 -0.68 1.57 -9.13
CA LEU A 103 -1.22 1.78 -7.78
C LEU A 103 -0.62 0.81 -6.75
N TRP A 104 -0.39 -0.45 -7.14
CA TRP A 104 0.31 -1.40 -6.29
C TRP A 104 1.76 -1.02 -6.08
N PHE A 105 2.44 -0.64 -7.16
CA PHE A 105 3.79 -0.13 -7.09
C PHE A 105 3.90 1.08 -6.16
N LEU A 106 3.03 2.08 -6.32
CA LEU A 106 3.02 3.27 -5.47
C LEU A 106 2.76 2.94 -4.00
N THR A 107 1.85 2.01 -3.71
CA THR A 107 1.56 1.57 -2.34
C THR A 107 2.78 0.90 -1.69
N LYS A 108 3.46 0.01 -2.43
CA LYS A 108 4.66 -0.69 -1.92
C LYS A 108 5.85 0.25 -1.80
N TRP A 109 6.08 1.09 -2.80
CA TRP A 109 7.13 2.09 -2.79
C TRP A 109 6.98 3.03 -1.60
N SER A 110 5.80 3.63 -1.45
CA SER A 110 5.55 4.65 -0.42
C SER A 110 5.73 4.07 0.99
N THR A 111 5.29 2.83 1.23
CA THR A 111 5.54 2.10 2.48
C THR A 111 7.03 1.88 2.74
N LEU A 112 7.81 1.48 1.72
CA LEU A 112 9.25 1.25 1.86
C LEU A 112 10.02 2.55 2.11
N VAL A 113 9.64 3.64 1.44
CA VAL A 113 10.22 4.97 1.67
C VAL A 113 10.01 5.41 3.11
N SER A 114 8.80 5.25 3.65
CA SER A 114 8.51 5.59 5.05
C SER A 114 9.36 4.79 6.03
N ALA A 115 9.51 3.47 5.82
CA ALA A 115 10.35 2.62 6.66
C ALA A 115 11.84 3.04 6.62
N LEU A 116 12.38 3.30 5.43
CA LEU A 116 13.76 3.72 5.27
C LEU A 116 14.00 5.14 5.78
N MET A 117 13.01 6.02 5.68
CA MET A 117 13.06 7.36 6.29
C MET A 117 13.16 7.29 7.81
N LEU A 118 12.37 6.42 8.45
CA LEU A 118 12.46 6.18 9.90
C LEU A 118 13.84 5.68 10.29
N LEU A 119 14.41 4.75 9.53
CA LEU A 119 15.78 4.26 9.73
C LEU A 119 16.80 5.39 9.61
N LEU A 120 16.68 6.24 8.58
CA LEU A 120 17.58 7.38 8.38
C LEU A 120 17.51 8.37 9.56
N ILE A 121 16.30 8.69 10.02
CA ILE A 121 16.08 9.53 11.20
C ILE A 121 16.73 8.90 12.44
N ALA A 122 16.60 7.59 12.62
CA ALA A 122 17.23 6.87 13.74
C ALA A 122 18.76 6.97 13.68
N ILE A 123 19.37 6.79 12.49
CA ILE A 123 20.82 6.93 12.28
C ILE A 123 21.29 8.35 12.59
N GLU A 124 20.55 9.36 12.13
CA GLU A 124 20.89 10.76 12.42
C GLU A 124 20.87 11.05 13.92
N ARG A 125 19.82 10.60 14.62
CA ARG A 125 19.71 10.77 16.08
C ARG A 125 20.82 10.03 16.81
N TYR A 126 21.14 8.81 16.38
CA TYR A 126 22.24 8.02 16.93
C TYR A 126 23.58 8.75 16.76
N LYS A 127 23.89 9.28 15.57
CA LYS A 127 25.13 10.02 15.34
C LYS A 127 25.23 11.27 16.20
N LYS A 128 24.14 12.02 16.38
CA LYS A 128 24.13 13.23 17.23
C LYS A 128 24.35 12.92 18.71
N VAL A 129 23.70 11.87 19.21
CA VAL A 129 23.77 11.50 20.64
C VAL A 129 25.09 10.81 20.96
N CYS A 130 25.51 9.85 20.14
CA CYS A 130 26.65 8.99 20.44
C CYS A 130 27.98 9.49 19.87
N LYS A 131 27.96 10.36 18.84
CA LYS A 131 29.18 10.93 18.22
C LYS A 131 29.06 12.46 18.02
N PRO A 132 28.94 13.24 19.11
CA PRO A 132 28.75 14.70 19.02
C PRO A 132 29.90 15.44 18.31
N PHE A 133 31.14 14.94 18.41
CA PHE A 133 32.34 15.52 17.77
C PHE A 133 32.72 14.87 16.43
N GLY A 134 31.91 13.94 15.91
CA GLY A 134 32.14 13.30 14.62
C GLY A 134 31.63 14.15 13.43
N PRO A 135 31.90 13.73 12.18
CA PRO A 135 31.36 14.40 11.00
C PRO A 135 29.83 14.34 11.00
N GLN A 136 29.19 15.50 11.18
CA GLN A 136 27.74 15.63 11.14
C GLN A 136 27.26 15.68 9.67
N MET A 137 26.05 15.19 9.41
CA MET A 137 25.45 15.28 8.07
C MET A 137 25.17 16.73 7.72
N THR A 138 25.87 17.22 6.70
CA THR A 138 25.60 18.52 6.09
C THR A 138 24.19 18.52 5.49
N PRO A 139 23.52 19.70 5.37
CA PRO A 139 22.18 19.79 4.78
C PRO A 139 22.12 19.21 3.36
N LEU A 140 23.19 19.33 2.57
CA LEU A 140 23.32 18.70 1.26
C LEU A 140 23.37 17.17 1.35
N ALA A 141 24.14 16.60 2.29
CA ALA A 141 24.19 15.15 2.49
C ALA A 141 22.82 14.59 2.93
N LYS A 142 22.04 15.36 3.71
CA LYS A 142 20.66 15.00 4.08
C LYS A 142 19.76 14.92 2.87
N GLN A 143 19.76 15.94 2.01
CA GLN A 143 18.97 15.95 0.77
C GLN A 143 19.38 14.82 -0.17
N LEU A 144 20.68 14.58 -0.35
CA LEU A 144 21.18 13.47 -1.15
C LEU A 144 20.77 12.11 -0.58
N SER A 145 20.77 11.95 0.75
CA SER A 145 20.32 10.71 1.40
C SER A 145 18.83 10.44 1.15
N ILE A 146 18.00 11.48 1.18
CA ILE A 146 16.57 11.37 0.83
C ILE A 146 16.43 10.91 -0.61
N ILE A 147 17.08 11.58 -1.55
CA ILE A 147 17.00 11.24 -2.97
C ILE A 147 17.49 9.80 -3.21
N ALA A 148 18.61 9.41 -2.59
CA ALA A 148 19.14 8.06 -2.65
C ALA A 148 18.14 7.03 -2.10
N LEU A 149 17.44 7.33 -1.00
CA LEU A 149 16.40 6.46 -0.45
C LEU A 149 15.20 6.31 -1.38
N PHE A 150 14.75 7.40 -2.01
CA PHE A 150 13.68 7.34 -2.99
C PHE A 150 14.06 6.45 -4.16
N VAL A 151 15.27 6.64 -4.72
CA VAL A 151 15.78 5.83 -5.83
C VAL A 151 16.00 4.37 -5.41
N LEU A 152 16.56 4.11 -4.23
CA LEU A 152 16.76 2.75 -3.74
C LEU A 152 15.42 2.03 -3.52
N SER A 153 14.44 2.72 -2.93
CA SER A 153 13.09 2.19 -2.75
C SER A 153 12.43 1.88 -4.10
N ALA A 154 12.66 2.72 -5.11
CA ALA A 154 12.24 2.49 -6.48
C ALA A 154 12.73 1.16 -7.02
N ILE A 155 14.05 0.95 -6.92
CA ILE A 155 14.72 -0.22 -7.48
C ILE A 155 14.24 -1.49 -6.77
N LEU A 156 14.11 -1.43 -5.44
CA LEU A 156 13.63 -2.56 -4.64
C LEU A 156 12.17 -2.91 -4.90
N THR A 157 11.32 -1.91 -5.20
CA THR A 157 9.90 -2.13 -5.49
C THR A 157 9.59 -2.31 -6.98
N PHE A 158 10.52 -1.98 -7.88
CA PHE A 158 10.41 -2.21 -9.32
C PHE A 158 9.94 -3.63 -9.70
N PRO A 159 10.45 -4.73 -9.12
CA PRO A 159 9.95 -6.07 -9.45
C PRO A 159 8.44 -6.22 -9.20
N THR A 160 7.85 -5.48 -8.25
CA THR A 160 6.41 -5.57 -7.97
C THR A 160 5.54 -5.16 -9.16
N VAL A 161 6.05 -4.35 -10.10
CA VAL A 161 5.34 -4.00 -11.34
C VAL A 161 5.17 -5.19 -12.27
N PHE A 162 6.11 -6.14 -12.24
CA PHE A 162 6.08 -7.34 -13.08
C PHE A 162 5.23 -8.46 -12.46
N PHE A 163 5.19 -8.54 -11.13
CA PHE A 163 4.48 -9.60 -10.40
C PHE A 163 3.00 -9.31 -10.14
N HIS A 164 2.49 -8.13 -10.49
CA HIS A 164 1.08 -7.84 -10.29
C HIS A 164 0.42 -7.46 -11.62
N GLY A 165 -0.79 -7.95 -11.87
CA GLY A 165 -1.49 -7.75 -13.14
C GLY A 165 -3.00 -7.93 -13.00
N GLU A 166 -3.74 -7.52 -14.03
CA GLU A 166 -5.18 -7.78 -14.12
C GLU A 166 -5.46 -9.21 -14.62
N ILE A 167 -6.18 -10.00 -13.82
CA ILE A 167 -6.71 -11.27 -14.30
C ILE A 167 -8.16 -11.04 -14.75
N SER A 168 -8.43 -11.41 -16.00
CA SER A 168 -9.76 -11.35 -16.62
C SER A 168 -10.48 -12.68 -16.41
N PHE A 169 -11.55 -12.71 -15.63
CA PHE A 169 -12.40 -13.90 -15.51
C PHE A 169 -13.64 -13.75 -16.40
N PRO A 170 -13.93 -14.74 -17.28
CA PRO A 170 -15.20 -14.77 -17.99
C PRO A 170 -16.32 -15.08 -16.99
N ALA A 171 -17.31 -14.20 -16.88
CA ALA A 171 -18.49 -14.49 -16.07
C ALA A 171 -19.24 -15.70 -16.66
N ARG A 172 -19.42 -16.76 -15.86
CA ARG A 172 -20.19 -17.97 -16.25
C ARG A 172 -21.58 -17.55 -16.74
N GLY A 173 -21.85 -17.73 -18.03
CA GLY A 173 -23.18 -17.58 -18.63
C GLY A 173 -23.42 -16.33 -19.49
N THR A 174 -22.48 -15.39 -19.58
CA THR A 174 -22.59 -14.22 -20.46
C THR A 174 -21.26 -13.92 -21.14
N SER A 175 -21.16 -14.19 -22.44
CA SER A 175 -19.96 -13.96 -23.27
C SER A 175 -19.52 -12.48 -23.40
N HIS A 176 -20.28 -11.55 -22.82
CA HIS A 176 -20.05 -10.11 -22.90
C HIS A 176 -19.63 -9.45 -21.57
N LEU A 177 -19.55 -10.20 -20.47
CA LEU A 177 -19.18 -9.64 -19.15
C LEU A 177 -17.89 -10.29 -18.65
N THR A 178 -16.79 -9.58 -18.84
CA THR A 178 -15.48 -9.90 -18.28
C THR A 178 -15.32 -9.14 -16.97
N GLY A 179 -15.10 -9.85 -15.87
CA GLY A 179 -14.76 -9.25 -14.58
C GLY A 179 -13.25 -9.17 -14.44
N ASN A 180 -12.70 -7.97 -14.24
CA ASN A 180 -11.28 -7.79 -13.96
C ASN A 180 -11.09 -7.76 -12.45
N PHE A 181 -10.31 -8.68 -11.91
CA PHE A 181 -9.88 -8.63 -10.52
C PHE A 181 -8.36 -8.51 -10.48
N PHE A 182 -7.87 -7.69 -9.56
CA PHE A 182 -6.44 -7.52 -9.41
C PHE A 182 -5.85 -8.63 -8.56
N SER A 183 -4.82 -9.30 -9.08
CA SER A 183 -4.20 -10.41 -8.37
C SER A 183 -2.68 -10.39 -8.54
N PHE A 184 -2.02 -11.07 -7.62
CA PHE A 184 -0.63 -11.47 -7.78
C PHE A 184 -0.53 -12.40 -8.99
N ASP A 185 0.31 -12.04 -9.95
CA ASP A 185 0.51 -12.77 -11.18
C ASP A 185 1.48 -13.94 -10.90
N PHE A 186 0.93 -15.07 -10.49
CA PHE A 186 1.68 -16.29 -10.15
C PHE A 186 2.41 -16.90 -11.35
N HIS A 187 2.08 -16.50 -12.58
CA HIS A 187 2.61 -17.11 -13.80
C HIS A 187 4.12 -16.86 -14.01
N LEU A 188 4.68 -15.83 -13.36
CA LEU A 188 6.11 -15.52 -13.42
C LEU A 188 6.93 -16.24 -12.33
N LEU A 189 6.27 -16.76 -11.29
CA LEU A 189 6.89 -17.53 -10.20
C LEU A 189 7.07 -19.00 -10.58
N SER A 190 6.31 -19.51 -11.56
CA SER A 190 6.51 -20.84 -12.16
C SER A 190 7.61 -20.89 -13.23
N LEU A 191 8.27 -19.77 -13.51
CA LEU A 191 9.36 -19.62 -14.49
C LEU A 191 10.76 -19.57 -13.84
N PHE A 192 10.82 -19.67 -12.50
CA PHE A 192 12.03 -19.85 -11.70
C PHE A 192 11.89 -21.11 -10.84
#